data_AF-A0A424ICM4-F1
#
_entry.id   AF-A0A424ICM4-F1
#
_cell.length_a   1.000
_cell.length_b   1.000
_cell.length_c   1.000
_cell.angle_alpha   90.00
_cell.angle_beta   90.00
_cell.angle_gamma   90.00
#
_symmetry.space_group_name_H-M   'P 1'
#
loop_
_entity.id
_entity.type
_entity.pdbx_description
1 polymer ?
#
loop_
_entity_poly.entity_id
_entity_poly.type
_entity_poly.pdbx_seq_one_letter_code
_entity_poly.pdbx_strand_id
1 'polypeptide(L)'
;MKNVLRIVAGLVGILFFLNGLQWIISPANVAASLGMPLLEGVGLSTQIGDLGSFFITVGAMTLIGAITTTRHWFYAPSMLLLVAALYRTLSTILYGAPFVMSAILVEVVVGLFLIFAGSKISIED
;
A
#
# COMPACT_ATOMS: atom_id res chain seq x y z
N MET A 1 -8.65 18.82 13.53
CA MET A 1 -7.87 18.49 12.30
C MET A 1 -6.94 17.29 12.49
N LYS A 2 -6.06 17.26 13.49
CA LYS A 2 -5.17 16.09 13.76
C LYS A 2 -5.93 14.76 13.89
N ASN A 3 -7.04 14.75 14.63
CA ASN A 3 -7.87 13.55 14.80
C ASN A 3 -8.50 13.06 13.49
N VAL A 4 -8.87 13.97 12.57
CA VAL A 4 -9.43 13.60 11.26
C VAL A 4 -8.36 12.92 10.41
N LEU A 5 -7.16 13.49 10.33
CA LEU A 5 -6.03 12.88 9.60
C LEU A 5 -5.69 11.49 10.16
N ARG A 6 -5.72 11.34 11.48
CA ARG A 6 -5.46 10.07 12.17
C ARG A 6 -6.54 9.03 11.86
N ILE A 7 -7.81 9.41 11.86
CA ILE A 7 -8.92 8.51 11.50
C ILE A 7 -8.79 8.07 10.04
N VAL A 8 -8.53 9.01 9.12
CA VAL A 8 -8.35 8.70 7.69
C VAL A 8 -7.15 7.76 7.49
N ALA A 9 -6.01 8.03 8.14
CA ALA A 9 -4.85 7.14 8.10
C ALA A 9 -5.17 5.75 8.68
N GLY A 10 -5.92 5.68 9.77
CA GLY A 10 -6.38 4.41 10.35
C GLY A 10 -7.27 3.62 9.39
N LEU A 11 -8.22 4.27 8.71
CA LEU A 11 -9.09 3.62 7.72
C LEU A 11 -8.28 3.10 6.51
N VAL A 12 -7.32 3.90 6.02
CA VAL A 12 -6.38 3.46 4.98
C VAL A 12 -5.59 2.25 5.46
N GLY A 13 -5.03 2.29 6.66
CA GLY A 13 -4.26 1.19 7.24
C GLY A 13 -5.09 -0.10 7.33
N ILE A 14 -6.34 -0.01 7.79
CA ILE A 14 -7.27 -1.15 7.85
C ILE A 14 -7.51 -1.72 6.44
N LEU A 15 -7.80 -0.86 5.45
CA LEU A 15 -8.07 -1.30 4.09
C LEU A 15 -6.89 -2.08 3.50
N PHE A 16 -5.68 -1.56 3.61
CA PHE A 16 -4.47 -2.25 3.13
C PHE A 16 -4.21 -3.54 3.89
N PHE A 17 -4.36 -3.53 5.21
CA PHE A 17 -4.16 -4.72 6.05
C PHE A 17 -5.13 -5.86 5.68
N LEU A 18 -6.41 -5.54 5.51
CA LEU A 18 -7.42 -6.53 5.11
C LEU A 18 -7.15 -7.07 3.70
N ASN A 19 -6.75 -6.23 2.74
CA ASN A 19 -6.32 -6.70 1.41
C ASN A 19 -5.10 -7.63 1.51
N GLY A 20 -4.15 -7.32 2.39
CA GLY A 20 -2.99 -8.17 2.66
C GLY A 20 -3.38 -9.54 3.19
N LEU A 21 -4.34 -9.62 4.11
CA LEU A 21 -4.85 -10.91 4.60
C LEU A 21 -5.59 -11.70 3.51
N GLN A 22 -6.27 -11.02 2.59
CA GLN A 22 -6.95 -11.71 1.48
C GLN A 22 -5.98 -12.42 0.54
N TRP A 23 -4.71 -12.00 0.45
CA TRP A 23 -3.71 -12.71 -0.35
C TRP A 23 -3.42 -14.14 0.11
N ILE A 24 -3.55 -14.44 1.40
CA ILE A 24 -3.39 -15.82 1.90
C ILE A 24 -4.72 -16.56 2.02
N ILE A 25 -5.83 -15.86 2.27
CA ILE A 25 -7.16 -16.46 2.46
C ILE A 25 -7.83 -16.77 1.11
N SER A 26 -7.74 -15.86 0.15
CA SER A 26 -8.46 -15.93 -1.12
C SER A 26 -7.69 -15.23 -2.26
N PRO A 27 -6.50 -15.75 -2.64
CA PRO A 27 -5.59 -15.10 -3.60
C PRO A 27 -6.24 -14.85 -4.97
N ALA A 28 -7.10 -15.75 -5.45
CA ALA A 28 -7.78 -15.60 -6.74
C ALA A 28 -8.70 -14.37 -6.77
N ASN A 29 -9.45 -14.13 -5.68
CA ASN A 29 -10.41 -13.03 -5.60
C ASN A 29 -9.70 -11.67 -5.52
N VAL A 30 -8.62 -11.57 -4.74
CA VAL A 30 -7.85 -10.32 -4.62
C VAL A 30 -7.01 -10.04 -5.87
N ALA A 31 -6.49 -11.06 -6.55
CA ALA A 31 -5.83 -10.85 -7.84
C ALA A 31 -6.82 -10.28 -8.88
N ALA A 32 -8.02 -10.87 -8.96
CA ALA A 32 -9.07 -10.41 -9.86
C ALA A 32 -9.54 -8.98 -9.54
N SER A 33 -9.68 -8.61 -8.27
CA SER A 33 -10.07 -7.24 -7.88
C SER A 33 -9.04 -6.18 -8.26
N LEU A 34 -7.77 -6.58 -8.40
CA LEU A 34 -6.67 -5.76 -8.88
C LEU A 34 -6.50 -5.81 -10.41
N GLY A 35 -7.39 -6.51 -11.12
CA GLY A 35 -7.40 -6.59 -12.58
C GLY A 35 -6.29 -7.47 -13.15
N MET A 36 -5.78 -8.44 -12.39
CA MET A 36 -4.75 -9.36 -12.85
C MET A 36 -5.13 -10.82 -12.60
N PRO A 37 -4.67 -11.76 -13.44
CA PRO A 37 -4.87 -13.17 -13.18
C PRO A 37 -4.05 -13.62 -11.96
N LEU A 38 -4.53 -14.67 -11.30
CA LEU A 38 -3.70 -15.43 -10.38
C LEU A 38 -2.67 -16.22 -11.20
N LEU A 39 -1.39 -16.05 -10.88
CA LEU A 39 -0.30 -16.72 -11.59
C LEU A 39 -0.20 -18.21 -11.18
N GLU A 40 0.61 -18.97 -11.90
CA GLU A 40 0.86 -20.39 -11.63
C GLU A 40 2.34 -20.65 -11.31
N GLY A 41 2.63 -21.83 -10.75
CA GLY A 41 4.00 -22.28 -10.45
C GLY A 41 4.76 -21.32 -9.52
N VAL A 42 5.99 -20.96 -9.88
CA VAL A 42 6.82 -20.03 -9.10
C VAL A 42 6.19 -18.63 -9.06
N GLY A 43 5.52 -18.22 -10.16
CA GLY A 43 4.84 -16.93 -10.23
C GLY A 43 3.73 -16.79 -9.18
N LEU A 44 3.02 -17.87 -8.87
CA LEU A 44 2.02 -17.90 -7.78
C LEU A 44 2.66 -17.57 -6.42
N SER A 45 3.78 -18.23 -6.11
CA SER A 45 4.48 -18.01 -4.85
C SER A 45 5.02 -16.59 -4.74
N THR A 46 5.61 -16.05 -5.81
CA THR A 46 6.10 -14.67 -5.87
C THR A 46 4.95 -13.68 -5.74
N GLN A 47 3.85 -13.88 -6.47
CA GLN A 47 2.70 -12.97 -6.44
C GLN A 47 2.06 -12.89 -5.05
N ILE A 48 1.79 -14.04 -4.40
CA ILE A 48 1.21 -14.06 -3.05
C ILE A 48 2.20 -13.49 -2.03
N GLY A 49 3.48 -13.88 -2.10
CA GLY A 49 4.51 -13.42 -1.16
C GLY A 49 4.73 -11.92 -1.25
N ASP A 50 4.97 -11.40 -2.45
CA ASP A 50 5.33 -10.01 -2.67
C ASP A 50 4.13 -9.08 -2.44
N LEU A 51 2.96 -9.41 -2.98
CA LEU A 51 1.78 -8.54 -2.81
C LEU A 51 1.16 -8.68 -1.42
N GLY A 52 1.10 -9.89 -0.88
CA GLY A 52 0.66 -10.11 0.49
C GLY A 52 1.52 -9.33 1.49
N SER A 53 2.84 -9.47 1.41
CA SER A 53 3.77 -8.73 2.29
C SER A 53 3.70 -7.22 2.06
N PHE A 54 3.54 -6.75 0.82
CA PHE A 54 3.34 -5.34 0.50
C PHE A 54 2.11 -4.77 1.20
N PHE A 55 0.93 -5.35 0.99
CA PHE A 55 -0.32 -4.84 1.55
C PHE A 55 -0.34 -4.96 3.09
N ILE A 56 0.14 -6.08 3.65
CA ILE A 56 0.25 -6.26 5.10
C ILE A 56 1.17 -5.21 5.71
N THR A 57 2.36 -4.98 5.13
CA THR A 57 3.33 -4.02 5.67
C THR A 57 2.80 -2.59 5.57
N VAL A 58 2.22 -2.22 4.43
CA VAL A 58 1.59 -0.90 4.26
C VAL A 58 0.50 -0.69 5.31
N GLY A 59 -0.39 -1.67 5.48
CA GLY A 59 -1.48 -1.60 6.43
C GLY A 59 -1.01 -1.54 7.89
N ALA A 60 -0.16 -2.48 8.30
CA ALA A 60 0.31 -2.61 9.67
C ALA A 60 1.11 -1.38 10.13
N MET A 61 2.06 -0.91 9.33
CA MET A 61 2.87 0.25 9.72
C MET A 61 2.03 1.55 9.74
N THR A 62 1.09 1.70 8.81
CA THR A 62 0.13 2.82 8.84
C THR A 62 -0.72 2.79 10.10
N LEU A 63 -1.22 1.61 10.51
CA LEU A 63 -2.00 1.45 11.73
C LEU A 63 -1.18 1.74 12.98
N ILE A 64 0.05 1.22 13.06
CA ILE A 64 0.96 1.50 14.17
C ILE A 64 1.18 3.01 14.26
N GLY A 65 1.53 3.68 13.16
CA GLY A 65 1.72 5.13 13.15
C GLY A 65 0.46 5.91 13.54
N ALA A 66 -0.72 5.44 13.13
CA ALA A 66 -1.98 6.05 13.53
C ALA A 66 -2.29 5.82 15.02
N ILE A 67 -1.94 4.67 15.60
CA ILE A 67 -2.19 4.36 17.02
C ILE A 67 -1.18 5.07 17.92
N THR A 68 0.11 4.95 17.62
CA THR A 68 1.23 5.49 18.42
C THR A 68 1.43 6.98 18.21
N THR A 69 0.86 7.55 17.16
CA THR A 69 1.04 8.96 16.77
C THR A 69 2.52 9.34 16.60
N THR A 70 3.33 8.41 16.07
CA THR A 70 4.74 8.67 15.78
C THR A 70 5.01 8.69 14.27
N ARG A 71 5.66 9.76 13.81
CA ARG A 71 5.86 10.04 12.38
C ARG A 71 6.61 8.95 11.61
N HIS A 72 7.64 8.34 12.21
CA HIS A 72 8.55 7.45 11.48
C HIS A 72 7.87 6.20 10.92
N TRP A 73 6.78 5.75 11.55
CA TRP A 73 5.98 4.61 11.08
C TRP A 73 5.30 4.84 9.73
N PHE A 74 5.10 6.11 9.33
CA PHE A 74 4.48 6.44 8.05
C PHE A 74 5.47 6.44 6.88
N TYR A 75 6.79 6.44 7.10
CA TYR A 75 7.75 6.52 6.01
C TYR A 75 7.81 5.22 5.19
N ALA A 76 7.97 4.08 5.84
CA ALA A 76 7.99 2.78 5.16
C ALA A 76 6.74 2.50 4.29
N PRO A 77 5.49 2.65 4.77
CA PRO A 77 4.31 2.45 3.93
C PRO A 77 4.24 3.49 2.79
N SER A 78 4.66 4.73 3.02
CA SER A 78 4.73 5.75 1.97
C SER A 78 5.74 5.39 0.88
N MET A 79 6.94 4.93 1.29
CA MET A 79 7.99 4.52 0.36
C MET A 79 7.55 3.33 -0.48
N LEU A 80 6.92 2.32 0.12
CA LEU A 80 6.39 1.17 -0.64
C LEU A 80 5.41 1.63 -1.72
N LEU A 81 4.45 2.50 -1.39
CA LEU A 81 3.48 3.01 -2.36
C LEU A 81 4.14 3.86 -3.46
N LEU A 82 4.97 4.84 -3.10
CA LEU A 82 5.61 5.74 -4.07
C LEU A 82 6.59 5.00 -4.98
N VAL A 83 7.33 4.03 -4.44
CA VAL A 83 8.23 3.18 -5.24
C VAL A 83 7.42 2.24 -6.13
N ALA A 84 6.28 1.70 -5.68
CA ALA A 84 5.40 0.90 -6.54
C ALA A 84 4.87 1.73 -7.73
N ALA A 85 4.45 2.98 -7.50
CA ALA A 85 4.04 3.90 -8.57
C ALA A 85 5.17 4.17 -9.56
N LEU A 86 6.40 4.36 -9.06
CA LEU A 86 7.59 4.50 -9.89
C LEU A 86 7.82 3.25 -10.75
N TYR A 87 7.84 2.06 -10.14
CA TYR A 87 8.09 0.81 -10.88
C TYR A 87 7.00 0.49 -11.90
N ARG A 88 5.74 0.83 -11.63
CA ARG A 88 4.64 0.68 -12.58
C ARG A 88 4.74 1.64 -13.76
N THR A 89 5.24 2.85 -13.52
CA THR A 89 5.54 3.82 -14.59
C THR A 89 6.73 3.33 -15.42
N LEU A 90 7.80 2.88 -14.78
CA LEU A 90 8.97 2.33 -15.45
C LEU A 90 8.63 1.07 -16.24
N SER A 91 7.77 0.19 -15.72
CA SER A 91 7.38 -1.02 -16.46
C SER A 91 6.59 -0.72 -17.72
N THR A 92 5.76 0.32 -17.69
CA THR A 92 5.07 0.84 -18.88
C THR A 92 6.08 1.32 -19.93
N ILE A 93 7.06 2.13 -19.51
CA ILE A 93 8.04 2.76 -20.42
C ILE A 93 9.05 1.76 -20.97
N LEU A 94 9.55 0.85 -20.13
CA LEU A 94 10.70 0.00 -20.44
C LEU A 94 10.32 -1.38 -20.99
N TYR A 95 9.14 -1.89 -20.62
CA TYR A 95 8.71 -3.27 -20.95
C TYR A 95 7.35 -3.33 -21.65
N GLY A 96 6.73 -2.18 -21.97
CA GLY A 96 5.44 -2.13 -22.66
C GLY A 96 4.26 -2.63 -21.84
N ALA A 97 4.37 -2.62 -20.50
CA ALA A 97 3.27 -2.99 -19.62
C ALA A 97 2.11 -1.98 -19.73
N PRO A 98 0.85 -2.39 -19.44
CA PRO A 98 -0.28 -1.46 -19.41
C PRO A 98 -0.10 -0.35 -18.35
N PHE A 99 -0.40 0.90 -18.74
CA PHE A 99 -0.38 2.01 -17.80
C PHE A 99 -1.63 2.00 -16.91
N VAL A 100 -1.53 1.41 -15.72
CA VAL A 100 -2.64 1.29 -14.77
C VAL A 100 -2.80 2.58 -13.94
N MET A 101 -3.36 3.62 -14.58
CA MET A 101 -3.55 4.96 -13.99
C MET A 101 -4.24 4.91 -12.61
N SER A 102 -5.26 4.07 -12.45
CA SER A 102 -6.02 3.94 -11.19
C SER A 102 -5.12 3.52 -10.02
N ALA A 103 -4.26 2.52 -10.22
CA ALA A 103 -3.32 2.05 -9.20
C ALA A 103 -2.27 3.11 -8.87
N ILE A 104 -1.67 3.73 -9.89
CA ILE A 104 -0.64 4.77 -9.73
C ILE A 104 -1.21 5.95 -8.94
N LEU A 105 -2.44 6.39 -9.26
CA LEU A 105 -3.08 7.49 -8.55
C LEU A 105 -3.25 7.16 -7.05
N VAL A 106 -3.75 5.97 -6.73
CA VAL A 106 -3.92 5.53 -5.33
C VAL A 106 -2.57 5.52 -4.61
N GLU A 107 -1.55 4.95 -5.22
CA GLU A 107 -0.20 4.86 -4.65
C GLU A 107 0.42 6.24 -4.37
N VAL A 108 0.34 7.16 -5.33
CA VAL A 108 0.87 8.52 -5.18
C VAL A 108 0.07 9.30 -4.14
N VAL A 109 -1.26 9.31 -4.24
CA VAL A 109 -2.11 10.08 -3.33
C VAL A 109 -1.98 9.57 -1.90
N VAL A 110 -2.07 8.26 -1.69
CA VAL A 110 -1.96 7.68 -0.35
C VAL A 110 -0.54 7.81 0.18
N GLY A 111 0.49 7.55 -0.62
CA GLY A 111 1.88 7.69 -0.19
C GLY A 111 2.22 9.12 0.25
N LEU A 112 1.83 10.13 -0.54
CA LEU A 112 2.02 11.54 -0.16
C LEU A 112 1.15 11.94 1.03
N PHE A 113 -0.09 11.44 1.09
CA PHE A 113 -0.98 11.65 2.23
C PHE A 113 -0.37 11.13 3.53
N LEU A 114 0.25 9.95 3.56
CA LEU A 114 0.84 9.39 4.76
C LEU A 114 2.05 10.20 5.26
N ILE A 115 2.89 10.70 4.35
CA ILE A 115 3.98 11.63 4.70
C ILE A 115 3.42 12.91 5.32
N PHE A 116 2.41 13.50 4.67
CA PHE A 116 1.76 14.71 5.14
C PHE A 116 1.07 14.50 6.50
N ALA A 117 0.25 13.46 6.62
CA ALA A 117 -0.48 13.12 7.83
C ALA A 117 0.47 12.84 8.99
N GLY A 118 1.54 12.07 8.77
CA GLY A 118 2.57 11.80 9.76
C GLY A 118 3.18 13.07 10.33
N SER A 119 3.48 14.08 9.49
CA SER A 119 4.03 15.38 9.93
C SER A 119 3.06 16.21 10.78
N LYS A 120 1.74 15.94 10.71
CA LYS A 120 0.70 16.69 11.44
C LYS A 120 0.18 15.96 12.67
N ILE A 121 0.22 14.63 12.65
CA ILE A 121 -0.26 13.77 13.75
C ILE A 121 0.83 13.59 14.81
N SER A 122 2.11 13.63 14.44
CA SER A 122 3.22 13.38 15.36
C SER A 122 3.17 14.24 16.61
N ILE A 123 3.42 13.59 17.76
CA ILE A 123 3.59 14.24 19.06
C ILE A 123 5.08 14.41 19.39
N GLU A 124 5.95 13.59 18.77
CA GLU A 124 7.41 13.68 18.85
C GLU A 124 7.97 14.37 17.57
N ASP A 125 9.04 15.16 17.73
CA ASP A 125 9.68 15.94 16.65
C ASP A 125 10.41 15.07 15.60
#